data_AF-A0A4V1SDH4-F1
#
_entry.id   AF-A0A4V1SDH4-F1
#
_cell.length_a   1.000
_cell.length_b   1.000
_cell.length_c   1.000
_cell.angle_alpha   90.00
_cell.angle_beta   90.00
_cell.angle_gamma   90.00
#
_symmetry.space_group_name_H-M   'P 1'
#
loop_
_entity.id
_entity.type
_entity.pdbx_description
1 polymer ?
#
loop_
_entity_poly.entity_id
_entity_poly.type
_entity_poly.pdbx_seq_one_letter_code
_entity_poly.pdbx_strand_id
1 'polypeptide(L)'
;GSAVVNVGASGTGTLTLEAGATWTPTGSNVCVGGDNFAPGTTSATNLGGNGTLNIKTGASYTATNLNLAVGRNGNGVGTVNVTEGGLLTITSATGNQFLNLANRNGNSTVPEGANYPVATINISGATSSIRVPHILVGYGTATLNLNGGTLTAGRISKDPVAGGSATINMNGTRVKATVTTGDYFEFFTTSNLTLNAAAGGLIFDTNGNSVTFKQPISGTGGLTKSGEGALILTNENTYTGDTVITQGSVHLQTTIEINNLIADSSSLRMSTGTTLLTNIDTEVVHAFYIDGQPQAAGLWGPIGSGVEHESALITGDGLLQVTTNGTVTPVSPFATWTGTKGLTGENALATADPDNDGYSNLLEFILGGEPNPATAGANTNALAPTVTSGAGSHTFSFRRTALSSTQAGLVSRYEYGSTLNGWTPVVDGENGISVTPSLNGYGDGIDRVDITIPDTLSNDGKIFVRLAATLSN
;
A
#
# COMPACT_ATOMS: atom_id res chain seq x y z
N GLY A 1 -13.04 38.30 18.75
CA GLY A 1 -13.35 37.46 17.59
C GLY A 1 -12.25 36.44 17.44
N SER A 2 -12.58 35.16 17.25
CA SER A 2 -11.58 34.14 16.94
C SER A 2 -10.99 34.41 15.56
N ALA A 3 -9.67 34.34 15.42
CA ALA A 3 -9.02 34.50 14.12
C ALA A 3 -9.40 33.30 13.24
N VAL A 4 -10.00 33.58 12.08
CA VAL A 4 -10.29 32.57 11.05
C VAL A 4 -9.06 32.46 10.16
N VAL A 5 -8.50 31.25 10.01
CA VAL A 5 -7.40 31.01 9.08
C VAL A 5 -7.94 30.45 7.77
N ASN A 6 -7.76 31.22 6.70
CA ASN A 6 -8.05 30.78 5.34
C ASN A 6 -6.76 30.84 4.50
N VAL A 7 -6.37 29.71 3.91
CA VAL A 7 -5.23 29.62 3.00
C VAL A 7 -5.74 29.86 1.57
N GLY A 8 -5.30 30.96 0.96
CA GLY A 8 -5.64 31.31 -0.43
C GLY A 8 -7.04 31.88 -0.65
N ALA A 9 -7.70 32.43 0.38
CA ALA A 9 -9.01 33.09 0.22
C ALA A 9 -8.95 34.29 -0.75
N SER A 10 -9.91 34.37 -1.66
CA SER A 10 -10.06 35.43 -2.67
C SER A 10 -8.82 35.66 -3.55
N GLY A 11 -7.91 34.68 -3.63
CA GLY A 11 -6.63 34.81 -4.32
C GLY A 11 -5.95 33.45 -4.50
N THR A 12 -4.62 33.43 -4.52
CA THR A 12 -3.82 32.18 -4.49
C THR A 12 -2.91 32.23 -3.28
N GLY A 13 -2.81 31.13 -2.54
CA GLY A 13 -1.93 31.06 -1.37
C GLY A 13 -1.49 29.64 -1.05
N THR A 14 -0.25 29.50 -0.61
CA THR A 14 0.32 28.24 -0.17
C THR A 14 0.84 28.38 1.25
N LEU A 15 0.47 27.46 2.13
CA LEU A 15 1.05 27.28 3.44
C LEU A 15 1.77 25.94 3.47
N THR A 16 3.04 25.94 3.86
CA THR A 16 3.82 24.73 4.01
C THR A 16 4.27 24.57 5.45
N LEU A 17 3.91 23.44 6.05
CA LEU A 17 4.47 22.97 7.31
C LEU A 17 5.72 22.15 6.95
N GLU A 18 6.89 22.77 7.15
CA GLU A 18 8.21 22.16 6.96
C GLU A 18 8.54 21.21 8.11
N ALA A 19 9.68 20.51 8.01
CA ALA A 19 10.02 19.43 8.91
C ALA A 19 9.95 19.81 10.40
N GLY A 20 9.24 19.00 11.18
CA GLY A 20 9.01 19.21 12.61
C GLY A 20 8.01 20.32 12.97
N ALA A 21 7.48 21.07 11.98
CA ALA A 21 6.49 22.10 12.24
C ALA A 21 5.18 21.49 12.76
N THR A 22 4.56 22.14 13.74
CA THR A 22 3.27 21.73 14.28
C THR A 22 2.27 22.88 14.16
N TRP A 23 1.12 22.61 13.57
CA TRP A 23 0.00 23.53 13.52
C TRP A 23 -1.22 22.95 14.23
N THR A 24 -1.59 23.59 15.35
CA THR A 24 -2.76 23.24 16.15
C THR A 24 -3.76 24.40 16.13
N PRO A 25 -4.64 24.50 15.11
CA PRO A 25 -5.62 25.58 15.07
C PRO A 25 -6.57 25.53 16.26
N THR A 26 -6.99 26.71 16.72
CA THR A 26 -7.96 26.86 17.81
C THR A 26 -9.03 27.89 17.45
N GLY A 27 -10.23 27.74 18.02
CA GLY A 27 -11.29 28.75 17.98
C GLY A 27 -12.13 28.84 16.70
N SER A 28 -11.62 28.47 15.52
CA SER A 28 -12.39 28.48 14.25
C SER A 28 -11.89 27.44 13.26
N ASN A 29 -12.79 26.98 12.38
CA ASN A 29 -12.45 26.03 11.31
C ASN A 29 -11.39 26.62 10.38
N VAL A 30 -10.51 25.77 9.86
CA VAL A 30 -9.54 26.15 8.85
C VAL A 30 -10.13 25.92 7.47
N CYS A 31 -9.87 26.82 6.53
CA CYS A 31 -10.22 26.64 5.13
C CYS A 31 -8.97 26.70 4.24
N VAL A 32 -8.88 25.78 3.29
CA VAL A 32 -7.84 25.73 2.25
C VAL A 32 -8.54 25.85 0.90
N GLY A 33 -8.37 26.97 0.23
CA GLY A 33 -9.01 27.25 -1.06
C GLY A 33 -10.48 27.61 -0.92
N GLY A 34 -10.76 28.90 -0.78
CA GLY A 34 -12.07 29.47 -0.45
C GLY A 34 -12.08 30.17 0.90
N ASP A 35 -13.26 30.43 1.45
CA ASP A 35 -13.43 31.10 2.75
C ASP A 35 -14.46 30.42 3.66
N ASN A 36 -14.41 30.74 4.95
CA ASN A 36 -15.38 30.29 5.94
C ASN A 36 -16.58 31.25 6.11
N PHE A 37 -16.66 32.35 5.37
CA PHE A 37 -17.72 33.34 5.56
C PHE A 37 -19.06 32.82 4.99
N ALA A 38 -20.15 33.03 5.73
CA ALA A 38 -21.49 32.84 5.19
C ALA A 38 -21.77 33.97 4.18
N PRO A 39 -22.24 33.70 2.95
CA PRO A 39 -22.61 34.77 2.06
C PRO A 39 -23.86 35.46 2.61
N GLY A 40 -23.86 36.78 2.52
CA GLY A 40 -24.85 37.65 3.16
C GLY A 40 -24.25 38.89 3.82
N THR A 41 -22.94 38.92 4.07
CA THR A 41 -22.26 40.14 4.55
C THR A 41 -21.57 40.94 3.45
N THR A 42 -21.33 40.35 2.27
CA THR A 42 -20.91 41.09 1.08
C THR A 42 -21.54 40.49 -0.17
N SER A 43 -22.03 41.35 -1.05
CA SER A 43 -22.51 41.07 -2.41
C SER A 43 -21.39 40.60 -3.36
N ALA A 44 -20.30 40.03 -2.83
CA ALA A 44 -19.06 39.89 -3.58
C ALA A 44 -19.02 38.54 -4.31
N THR A 45 -18.81 38.62 -5.62
CA THR A 45 -18.44 37.52 -6.53
C THR A 45 -17.06 36.90 -6.25
N ASN A 46 -16.41 37.26 -5.14
CA ASN A 46 -15.02 36.94 -4.79
C ASN A 46 -14.89 35.87 -3.68
N LEU A 47 -15.90 35.00 -3.51
CA LEU A 47 -15.94 33.95 -2.48
C LEU A 47 -15.08 32.70 -2.80
N GLY A 48 -14.29 32.76 -3.87
CA GLY A 48 -13.40 31.69 -4.32
C GLY A 48 -11.97 31.85 -3.83
N GLY A 49 -11.07 31.01 -4.31
CA GLY A 49 -9.65 31.10 -3.98
C GLY A 49 -8.93 29.79 -4.18
N ASN A 50 -7.65 29.85 -4.55
CA ASN A 50 -6.79 28.70 -4.74
C ASN A 50 -5.84 28.55 -3.54
N GLY A 51 -6.11 27.60 -2.67
CA GLY A 51 -5.33 27.35 -1.47
C GLY A 51 -4.60 26.03 -1.54
N THR A 52 -3.34 26.02 -1.13
CA THR A 52 -2.57 24.79 -0.94
C THR A 52 -2.03 24.71 0.49
N LEU A 53 -2.27 23.59 1.18
CA LEU A 53 -1.64 23.25 2.44
C LEU A 53 -0.71 22.05 2.23
N ASN A 54 0.58 22.23 2.45
CA ASN A 54 1.57 21.15 2.42
C ASN A 54 1.93 20.77 3.86
N ILE A 55 1.89 19.48 4.19
CA ILE A 55 2.33 18.90 5.45
C ILE A 55 3.41 17.89 5.10
N LYS A 56 4.67 18.28 5.29
CA LYS A 56 5.85 17.51 4.87
C LYS A 56 6.40 16.64 6.02
N THR A 57 7.59 16.06 5.82
CA THR A 57 8.29 15.13 6.71
C THR A 57 8.30 15.53 8.18
N GLY A 58 7.62 14.74 9.01
CA GLY A 58 7.57 14.96 10.46
C GLY A 58 6.82 16.23 10.89
N ALA A 59 6.18 16.93 9.97
CA ALA A 59 5.27 18.03 10.29
C ALA A 59 3.88 17.50 10.66
N SER A 60 3.14 18.25 11.47
CA SER A 60 1.79 17.87 11.86
C SER A 60 0.80 19.03 11.79
N TYR A 61 -0.39 18.73 11.26
CA TYR A 61 -1.60 19.51 11.45
C TYR A 61 -2.51 18.74 12.40
N THR A 62 -2.87 19.32 13.54
CA THR A 62 -3.74 18.67 14.52
C THR A 62 -4.89 19.59 14.92
N ALA A 63 -6.10 19.29 14.46
CA ALA A 63 -7.31 20.02 14.80
C ALA A 63 -8.17 19.21 15.78
N THR A 64 -8.59 19.84 16.89
CA THR A 64 -9.48 19.22 17.88
C THR A 64 -10.80 19.97 17.92
N ASN A 65 -11.91 19.26 17.72
CA ASN A 65 -13.26 19.83 17.62
C ASN A 65 -13.45 20.87 16.51
N LEU A 66 -12.56 20.87 15.52
CA LEU A 66 -12.58 21.77 14.37
C LEU A 66 -12.59 20.97 13.08
N ASN A 67 -13.28 21.50 12.08
CA ASN A 67 -13.24 20.98 10.72
C ASN A 67 -12.04 21.57 9.97
N LEU A 68 -11.54 20.83 9.00
CA LEU A 68 -10.72 21.36 7.91
C LEU A 68 -11.57 21.35 6.64
N ALA A 69 -11.83 22.52 6.08
CA ALA A 69 -12.48 22.65 4.78
C ALA A 69 -11.44 22.77 3.67
N VAL A 70 -11.62 22.02 2.58
CA VAL A 70 -10.75 22.02 1.40
C VAL A 70 -11.63 22.24 0.19
N GLY A 71 -11.39 23.30 -0.58
CA GLY A 71 -12.26 23.70 -1.67
C GLY A 71 -13.65 24.08 -1.15
N ARG A 72 -13.81 25.31 -0.68
CA ARG A 72 -15.06 25.78 -0.06
C ARG A 72 -15.70 26.91 -0.84
N ASN A 73 -17.04 26.91 -0.89
CA ASN A 73 -17.87 27.93 -1.57
C ASN A 73 -17.61 28.01 -3.10
N GLY A 74 -18.33 28.90 -3.80
CA GLY A 74 -18.19 29.03 -5.26
C GLY A 74 -16.77 29.43 -5.67
N ASN A 75 -16.23 28.79 -6.70
CA ASN A 75 -14.84 28.97 -7.19
C ASN A 75 -13.72 28.62 -6.19
N GLY A 76 -14.01 27.99 -5.05
CA GLY A 76 -12.99 27.54 -4.09
C GLY A 76 -12.25 26.31 -4.61
N VAL A 77 -10.92 26.41 -4.75
CA VAL A 77 -10.03 25.32 -5.16
C VAL A 77 -9.03 25.06 -4.05
N GLY A 78 -9.21 23.95 -3.33
CA GLY A 78 -8.34 23.58 -2.21
C GLY A 78 -7.50 22.35 -2.53
N THR A 79 -6.24 22.39 -2.16
CA THR A 79 -5.33 21.24 -2.20
C THR A 79 -4.67 21.02 -0.84
N VAL A 80 -4.72 19.80 -0.32
CA VAL A 80 -3.94 19.40 0.85
C VAL A 80 -3.00 18.27 0.46
N ASN A 81 -1.71 18.46 0.70
CA ASN A 81 -0.67 17.48 0.46
C ASN A 81 -0.11 16.99 1.79
N VAL A 82 -0.18 15.69 2.04
CA VAL A 82 0.41 15.01 3.20
C VAL A 82 1.48 14.06 2.68
N THR A 83 2.73 14.51 2.73
CA THR A 83 3.83 13.86 2.03
C THR A 83 4.97 13.54 2.98
N GLU A 84 5.77 12.53 2.61
CA GLU A 84 7.09 12.27 3.22
C GLU A 84 7.06 12.03 4.75
N GLY A 85 5.95 11.54 5.32
CA GLY A 85 5.81 11.34 6.77
C GLY A 85 5.08 12.47 7.50
N GLY A 86 4.45 13.38 6.76
CA GLY A 86 3.54 14.38 7.32
C GLY A 86 2.30 13.75 7.95
N LEU A 87 1.75 14.44 8.95
CA LEU A 87 0.60 13.98 9.74
C LEU A 87 -0.55 14.99 9.69
N LEU A 88 -1.71 14.57 9.20
CA LEU A 88 -2.95 15.34 9.30
C LEU A 88 -3.88 14.60 10.27
N THR A 89 -4.20 15.24 11.39
CA THR A 89 -5.11 14.69 12.39
C THR A 89 -6.27 15.65 12.65
N ILE A 90 -7.49 15.13 12.57
CA ILE A 90 -8.69 15.77 13.10
C ILE A 90 -9.23 14.87 14.20
N THR A 91 -9.47 15.42 15.38
CA THR A 91 -10.07 14.70 16.51
C THR A 91 -11.39 15.33 16.92
N SER A 92 -12.27 14.47 17.43
CA SER A 92 -13.55 14.82 18.03
C SER A 92 -13.54 14.47 19.50
N ALA A 93 -13.87 15.43 20.37
CA ALA A 93 -14.25 15.15 21.76
C ALA A 93 -15.77 14.91 21.86
N THR A 94 -16.56 15.56 21.00
CA THR A 94 -18.02 15.39 20.87
C THR A 94 -18.47 15.68 19.42
N GLY A 95 -19.36 14.85 18.87
CA GLY A 95 -20.05 15.11 17.59
C GLY A 95 -19.31 14.71 16.30
N ASN A 96 -19.80 15.20 15.15
CA ASN A 96 -19.27 14.90 13.81
C ASN A 96 -18.30 16.01 13.34
N GLN A 97 -16.99 15.79 13.46
CA GLN A 97 -15.97 16.62 12.83
C GLN A 97 -15.57 16.00 11.50
N PHE A 98 -15.37 16.87 10.51
CA PHE A 98 -15.16 16.49 9.13
C PHE A 98 -13.85 17.03 8.59
N LEU A 99 -13.17 16.21 7.80
CA LEU A 99 -12.42 16.72 6.66
C LEU A 99 -13.45 16.99 5.55
N ASN A 100 -13.73 18.27 5.33
CA ASN A 100 -14.84 18.70 4.50
C ASN A 100 -14.34 19.11 3.11
N LEU A 101 -14.71 18.35 2.09
CA LEU A 101 -14.21 18.46 0.73
C LEU A 101 -15.27 19.05 -0.19
N ALA A 102 -14.89 20.04 -0.99
CA ALA A 102 -15.72 20.60 -2.05
C ALA A 102 -17.12 21.01 -1.55
N ASN A 103 -17.19 21.59 -0.35
CA ASN A 103 -18.45 21.87 0.34
C ASN A 103 -18.78 23.36 0.40
N ARG A 104 -19.99 23.67 0.82
CA ARG A 104 -20.62 24.98 0.87
C ARG A 104 -21.19 25.21 2.26
N ASN A 105 -21.25 26.46 2.71
CA ASN A 105 -22.03 26.81 3.90
C ASN A 105 -23.53 26.53 3.64
N GLY A 106 -24.29 25.97 4.58
CA GLY A 106 -25.70 25.60 4.36
C GLY A 106 -26.64 26.76 3.95
N ASN A 107 -26.24 28.01 4.21
CA ASN A 107 -26.93 29.23 3.78
C ASN A 107 -26.30 29.88 2.53
N SER A 108 -25.27 29.26 1.96
CA SER A 108 -24.61 29.85 0.80
C SER A 108 -25.48 29.70 -0.42
N THR A 109 -25.48 30.69 -1.32
CA THR A 109 -25.68 30.74 -2.79
C THR A 109 -24.51 30.20 -3.63
N VAL A 110 -24.62 29.35 -4.66
CA VAL A 110 -23.61 29.41 -5.73
C VAL A 110 -24.12 30.52 -6.64
N PRO A 111 -23.46 31.69 -6.69
CA PRO A 111 -23.93 32.77 -7.55
C PRO A 111 -24.05 32.28 -8.99
N GLU A 112 -25.01 32.81 -9.73
CA GLU A 112 -25.14 32.54 -11.16
C GLU A 112 -23.80 32.85 -11.86
N GLY A 113 -23.25 31.86 -12.59
CA GLY A 113 -21.94 31.96 -13.24
C GLY A 113 -20.72 31.53 -12.41
N ALA A 114 -20.88 31.13 -11.14
CA ALA A 114 -19.78 30.57 -10.35
C ALA A 114 -19.60 29.05 -10.58
N ASN A 115 -18.34 28.60 -10.58
CA ASN A 115 -18.01 27.17 -10.64
C ASN A 115 -18.24 26.51 -9.27
N TYR A 116 -18.57 25.23 -9.30
CA TYR A 116 -18.60 24.40 -8.10
C TYR A 116 -17.19 24.29 -7.49
N PRO A 117 -17.08 24.17 -6.15
CA PRO A 117 -15.78 24.03 -5.50
C PRO A 117 -15.06 22.76 -5.91
N VAL A 118 -13.74 22.78 -5.84
CA VAL A 118 -12.87 21.65 -6.15
C VAL A 118 -11.95 21.38 -4.96
N ALA A 119 -11.87 20.13 -4.54
CA ALA A 119 -11.01 19.72 -3.44
C ALA A 119 -10.09 18.58 -3.87
N THR A 120 -8.80 18.71 -3.57
CA THR A 120 -7.81 17.65 -3.79
C THR A 120 -7.12 17.32 -2.49
N ILE A 121 -7.09 16.03 -2.14
CA ILE A 121 -6.28 15.49 -1.04
C ILE A 121 -5.26 14.55 -1.66
N ASN A 122 -3.99 14.79 -1.37
CA ASN A 122 -2.89 13.92 -1.77
C ASN A 122 -2.23 13.36 -0.51
N ILE A 123 -2.09 12.04 -0.43
CA ILE A 123 -1.22 11.38 0.55
C ILE A 123 -0.17 10.58 -0.20
N SER A 124 1.10 10.71 0.18
CA SER A 124 2.19 9.93 -0.38
C SER A 124 3.30 9.66 0.62
N GLY A 125 4.07 8.59 0.39
CA GLY A 125 5.15 8.15 1.28
C GLY A 125 4.66 7.21 2.37
N ALA A 126 5.47 6.18 2.68
CA ALA A 126 5.07 5.03 3.50
C ALA A 126 4.64 5.38 4.93
N THR A 127 5.15 6.47 5.49
CA THR A 127 4.90 6.89 6.88
C THR A 127 3.90 8.04 7.00
N SER A 128 3.43 8.60 5.89
CA SER A 128 2.42 9.68 5.92
C SER A 128 1.10 9.17 6.48
N SER A 129 0.39 10.03 7.20
CA SER A 129 -0.85 9.64 7.86
C SER A 129 -1.90 10.74 7.82
N ILE A 130 -3.11 10.36 7.40
CA ILE A 130 -4.33 11.14 7.57
C ILE A 130 -5.21 10.39 8.56
N ARG A 131 -5.54 11.00 9.70
CA ARG A 131 -6.47 10.46 10.70
C ARG A 131 -7.60 11.43 10.92
N VAL A 132 -8.81 11.06 10.50
CA VAL A 132 -10.00 11.92 10.59
C VAL A 132 -11.21 11.09 10.99
N PRO A 133 -12.22 11.64 11.69
CA PRO A 133 -13.39 10.86 12.06
C PRO A 133 -14.23 10.51 10.83
N HIS A 134 -14.35 11.47 9.90
CA HIS A 134 -15.22 11.39 8.74
C HIS A 134 -14.71 12.33 7.64
N ILE A 135 -14.70 11.85 6.39
CA ILE A 135 -14.52 12.69 5.20
C ILE A 135 -15.89 12.95 4.57
N LEU A 136 -16.26 14.21 4.39
CA LEU A 136 -17.53 14.62 3.80
C LEU A 136 -17.28 15.34 2.47
N VAL A 137 -17.90 14.87 1.39
CA VAL A 137 -17.91 15.50 0.07
C VAL A 137 -19.20 16.30 -0.10
N GLY A 138 -19.09 17.58 -0.37
CA GLY A 138 -20.22 18.49 -0.50
C GLY A 138 -20.82 18.56 -1.90
N TYR A 139 -20.87 19.79 -2.45
CA TYR A 139 -21.57 20.13 -3.68
C TYR A 139 -20.71 20.06 -4.94
N GLY A 140 -19.39 20.12 -4.78
CA GLY A 140 -18.46 20.13 -5.91
C GLY A 140 -17.74 18.80 -6.11
N THR A 141 -16.56 18.87 -6.71
CA THR A 141 -15.78 17.69 -7.07
C THR A 141 -14.62 17.48 -6.10
N ALA A 142 -14.55 16.31 -5.49
CA ALA A 142 -13.43 15.91 -4.64
C ALA A 142 -12.55 14.86 -5.34
N THR A 143 -11.23 15.02 -5.22
CA THR A 143 -10.25 14.00 -5.64
C THR A 143 -9.39 13.62 -4.44
N LEU A 144 -9.30 12.33 -4.17
CA LEU A 144 -8.38 11.77 -3.17
C LEU A 144 -7.36 10.91 -3.90
N ASN A 145 -6.10 11.32 -3.89
CA ASN A 145 -4.98 10.56 -4.44
C ASN A 145 -4.21 9.89 -3.31
N LEU A 146 -4.37 8.58 -3.23
CA LEU A 146 -3.92 7.74 -2.12
C LEU A 146 -2.71 6.91 -2.57
N ASN A 147 -1.51 7.51 -2.54
CA ASN A 147 -0.26 6.96 -3.07
C ASN A 147 0.72 6.50 -1.96
N GLY A 148 0.27 5.58 -1.10
CA GLY A 148 1.03 5.09 0.06
C GLY A 148 0.61 5.73 1.39
N GLY A 149 1.27 5.36 2.48
CA GLY A 149 0.91 5.82 3.82
C GLY A 149 -0.38 5.19 4.36
N THR A 150 -0.99 5.83 5.35
CA THR A 150 -2.24 5.36 5.98
C THR A 150 -3.31 6.46 5.99
N LEU A 151 -4.51 6.13 5.53
CA LEU A 151 -5.73 6.90 5.78
C LEU A 151 -6.56 6.19 6.84
N THR A 152 -6.69 6.74 8.04
CA THR A 152 -7.62 6.27 9.07
C THR A 152 -8.86 7.14 9.08
N ALA A 153 -10.00 6.57 8.71
CA ALA A 153 -11.28 7.26 8.73
C ALA A 153 -12.43 6.33 9.09
N GLY A 154 -13.46 6.88 9.74
CA GLY A 154 -14.69 6.15 10.02
C GLY A 154 -15.41 5.81 8.72
N ARG A 155 -15.63 6.83 7.90
CA ARG A 155 -16.29 6.70 6.60
C ARG A 155 -15.92 7.86 5.68
N ILE A 156 -16.25 7.70 4.41
CA ILE A 156 -16.25 8.76 3.40
C ILE A 156 -17.69 8.88 2.91
N SER A 157 -18.31 10.05 3.00
CA SER A 157 -19.68 10.23 2.55
C SER A 157 -19.84 11.40 1.62
N LYS A 158 -20.91 11.38 0.83
CA LYS A 158 -21.46 12.58 0.23
C LYS A 158 -22.44 13.24 1.19
N ASP A 159 -22.59 14.56 1.09
CA ASP A 159 -23.77 15.24 1.62
C ASP A 159 -25.02 14.74 0.86
N PRO A 160 -26.03 14.16 1.52
CA PRO A 160 -27.21 13.56 0.87
C PRO A 160 -27.97 14.54 -0.03
N VAL A 161 -27.99 15.83 0.30
CA VAL A 161 -28.75 16.84 -0.45
C VAL A 161 -27.89 17.57 -1.50
N ALA A 162 -26.59 17.30 -1.53
CA ALA A 162 -25.65 17.96 -2.44
C ALA A 162 -25.47 17.20 -3.76
N GLY A 163 -25.13 17.91 -4.85
CA GLY A 163 -24.87 17.30 -6.16
C GLY A 163 -23.42 16.88 -6.42
N GLY A 164 -22.56 16.88 -5.39
CA GLY A 164 -21.12 16.67 -5.59
C GLY A 164 -20.73 15.27 -6.01
N SER A 165 -19.49 15.13 -6.45
CA SER A 165 -18.90 13.86 -6.87
C SER A 165 -17.50 13.67 -6.30
N ALA A 166 -17.04 12.42 -6.25
CA ALA A 166 -15.71 12.09 -5.78
C ALA A 166 -15.02 11.08 -6.70
N THR A 167 -13.71 11.28 -6.89
CA THR A 167 -12.80 10.28 -7.43
C THR A 167 -11.79 9.93 -6.36
N ILE A 168 -11.64 8.63 -6.06
CA ILE A 168 -10.68 8.11 -5.09
C ILE A 168 -9.73 7.19 -5.85
N ASN A 169 -8.49 7.66 -6.03
CA ASN A 169 -7.41 6.93 -6.68
C ASN A 169 -6.60 6.21 -5.61
N MET A 170 -6.72 4.88 -5.57
CA MET A 170 -6.11 4.00 -4.58
C MET A 170 -4.86 3.35 -5.18
N ASN A 171 -3.70 3.72 -4.67
CA ASN A 171 -2.40 3.33 -5.19
C ASN A 171 -1.46 2.95 -4.02
N GLY A 172 -1.87 1.96 -3.23
CA GLY A 172 -1.06 1.42 -2.15
C GLY A 172 -1.15 2.14 -0.80
N THR A 173 -2.05 3.13 -0.63
CA THR A 173 -2.40 3.61 0.71
C THR A 173 -3.22 2.57 1.45
N ARG A 174 -2.89 2.34 2.73
CA ARG A 174 -3.74 1.55 3.62
C ARG A 174 -4.91 2.39 4.15
N VAL A 175 -6.12 2.04 3.75
CA VAL A 175 -7.36 2.63 4.26
C VAL A 175 -7.81 1.83 5.47
N LYS A 176 -7.72 2.44 6.65
CA LYS A 176 -8.03 1.84 7.95
C LYS A 176 -9.39 2.32 8.46
N ALA A 177 -10.34 1.41 8.60
CA ALA A 177 -11.68 1.72 9.07
C ALA A 177 -11.73 1.98 10.59
N THR A 178 -12.56 2.95 10.99
CA THR A 178 -12.95 3.12 12.40
C THR A 178 -14.46 3.08 12.62
N VAL A 179 -15.25 2.94 11.56
CA VAL A 179 -16.68 2.60 11.69
C VAL A 179 -16.77 1.13 12.11
N THR A 180 -17.63 0.83 13.08
CA THR A 180 -17.79 -0.53 13.61
C THR A 180 -18.64 -1.42 12.72
N THR A 181 -19.72 -0.84 12.16
CA THR A 181 -20.67 -1.50 11.27
C THR A 181 -21.24 -0.50 10.26
N GLY A 182 -21.41 -0.90 9.00
CA GLY A 182 -22.17 -0.12 8.01
C GLY A 182 -21.38 0.21 6.74
N ASP A 183 -21.93 1.10 5.92
CA ASP A 183 -21.33 1.48 4.64
C ASP A 183 -20.09 2.35 4.86
N TYR A 184 -18.97 2.02 4.21
CA TYR A 184 -17.79 2.90 4.25
C TYR A 184 -17.97 4.15 3.37
N PHE A 185 -18.63 3.96 2.24
CA PHE A 185 -18.93 5.00 1.25
C PHE A 185 -20.42 5.33 1.28
N GLU A 186 -20.80 6.31 2.10
CA GLU A 186 -22.19 6.64 2.36
C GLU A 186 -22.74 7.69 1.38
N PHE A 187 -24.02 7.55 1.01
CA PHE A 187 -24.79 8.50 0.18
C PHE A 187 -24.23 8.75 -1.23
N PHE A 188 -23.27 7.95 -1.66
CA PHE A 188 -22.83 7.90 -3.04
C PHE A 188 -23.68 6.93 -3.86
N THR A 189 -23.73 7.22 -5.15
CA THR A 189 -24.28 6.37 -6.21
C THR A 189 -23.15 6.03 -7.19
N THR A 190 -23.36 5.04 -8.05
CA THR A 190 -22.35 4.68 -9.07
C THR A 190 -22.03 5.81 -10.06
N SER A 191 -22.91 6.80 -10.21
CA SER A 191 -22.69 7.94 -11.11
C SER A 191 -21.90 9.10 -10.50
N ASN A 192 -21.61 9.09 -9.19
CA ASN A 192 -20.95 10.21 -8.51
C ASN A 192 -19.80 9.79 -7.58
N LEU A 193 -19.49 8.50 -7.49
CA LEU A 193 -18.26 8.00 -6.89
C LEU A 193 -17.53 7.12 -7.88
N THR A 194 -16.26 7.45 -8.13
CA THR A 194 -15.32 6.57 -8.82
C THR A 194 -14.30 6.05 -7.82
N LEU A 195 -14.29 4.73 -7.62
CA LEU A 195 -13.25 4.04 -6.86
C LEU A 195 -12.28 3.38 -7.85
N ASN A 196 -11.12 4.00 -8.02
CA ASN A 196 -10.10 3.56 -8.95
C ASN A 196 -8.93 2.93 -8.19
N ALA A 197 -8.83 1.61 -8.19
CA ALA A 197 -7.64 0.86 -7.83
C ALA A 197 -6.60 1.02 -8.93
N ALA A 198 -5.69 1.98 -8.77
CA ALA A 198 -4.53 2.17 -9.63
C ALA A 198 -3.50 1.03 -9.41
N ALA A 199 -2.32 1.09 -10.04
CA ALA A 199 -1.35 0.00 -10.04
C ALA A 199 -1.03 -0.60 -8.64
N GLY A 200 -0.89 0.22 -7.61
CA GLY A 200 -0.64 -0.22 -6.22
C GLY A 200 -1.86 -0.80 -5.49
N GLY A 201 -3.05 -0.77 -6.10
CA GLY A 201 -4.27 -1.36 -5.60
C GLY A 201 -4.90 -0.63 -4.40
N LEU A 202 -6.07 -1.14 -4.00
CA LEU A 202 -6.72 -0.79 -2.74
C LEU A 202 -6.22 -1.72 -1.63
N ILE A 203 -5.69 -1.16 -0.54
CA ILE A 203 -5.41 -1.89 0.68
C ILE A 203 -6.42 -1.46 1.74
N PHE A 204 -7.39 -2.32 2.05
CA PHE A 204 -8.44 -2.05 3.03
C PHE A 204 -8.23 -2.85 4.31
N ASP A 205 -8.00 -2.14 5.42
CA ASP A 205 -7.86 -2.69 6.76
C ASP A 205 -9.16 -2.44 7.53
N THR A 206 -9.94 -3.51 7.77
CA THR A 206 -11.19 -3.41 8.53
C THR A 206 -10.96 -3.08 10.00
N ASN A 207 -9.74 -3.26 10.51
CA ASN A 207 -9.37 -2.97 11.89
C ASN A 207 -10.29 -3.66 12.91
N GLY A 208 -10.68 -4.90 12.61
CA GLY A 208 -11.61 -5.69 13.45
C GLY A 208 -13.10 -5.36 13.28
N ASN A 209 -13.47 -4.46 12.36
CA ASN A 209 -14.85 -4.02 12.17
C ASN A 209 -15.53 -4.72 10.97
N SER A 210 -16.86 -4.63 10.89
CA SER A 210 -17.63 -5.14 9.74
C SER A 210 -18.04 -3.99 8.84
N VAL A 211 -17.56 -3.94 7.60
CA VAL A 211 -17.71 -2.77 6.74
C VAL A 211 -18.25 -3.16 5.37
N THR A 212 -19.25 -2.42 4.89
CA THR A 212 -19.90 -2.66 3.60
C THR A 212 -19.39 -1.69 2.54
N PHE A 213 -19.07 -2.25 1.37
CA PHE A 213 -18.80 -1.52 0.14
C PHE A 213 -19.99 -1.72 -0.80
N LYS A 214 -20.72 -0.63 -1.03
CA LYS A 214 -21.85 -0.57 -1.96
C LYS A 214 -21.48 -0.05 -3.34
N GLN A 215 -20.24 0.37 -3.55
CA GLN A 215 -19.82 1.03 -4.76
C GLN A 215 -18.79 0.15 -5.46
N PRO A 216 -18.88 0.03 -6.80
CA PRO A 216 -17.99 -0.81 -7.57
C PRO A 216 -16.57 -0.26 -7.50
N ILE A 217 -15.60 -1.15 -7.36
CA ILE A 217 -14.18 -0.90 -7.49
C ILE A 217 -13.79 -1.20 -8.95
N SER A 218 -13.02 -0.29 -9.54
CA SER A 218 -12.52 -0.38 -10.92
C SER A 218 -11.02 -0.13 -10.95
N GLY A 219 -10.38 -0.29 -12.11
CA GLY A 219 -8.96 0.09 -12.30
C GLY A 219 -8.03 -1.10 -12.51
N THR A 220 -6.74 -0.83 -12.71
CA THR A 220 -5.78 -1.89 -13.09
C THR A 220 -5.21 -2.67 -11.91
N GLY A 221 -5.28 -2.12 -10.70
CA GLY A 221 -4.80 -2.77 -9.47
C GLY A 221 -5.78 -3.77 -8.89
N GLY A 222 -5.40 -4.34 -7.74
CA GLY A 222 -6.20 -5.33 -7.01
C GLY A 222 -6.82 -4.80 -5.71
N LEU A 223 -7.46 -5.71 -4.99
CA LEU A 223 -8.02 -5.49 -3.65
C LEU A 223 -7.24 -6.33 -2.63
N THR A 224 -6.60 -5.69 -1.66
CA THR A 224 -5.99 -6.36 -0.50
C THR A 224 -6.81 -6.09 0.74
N LYS A 225 -7.39 -7.13 1.31
CA LYS A 225 -8.18 -7.12 2.55
C LYS A 225 -7.33 -7.58 3.74
N SER A 226 -7.23 -6.72 4.75
CA SER A 226 -6.60 -6.99 6.05
C SER A 226 -7.51 -6.60 7.23
N GLY A 227 -7.05 -6.85 8.46
CA GLY A 227 -7.83 -6.67 9.69
C GLY A 227 -8.80 -7.82 9.94
N GLU A 228 -8.98 -8.19 11.21
CA GLU A 228 -9.76 -9.37 11.64
C GLU A 228 -11.27 -9.30 11.35
N GLY A 229 -11.78 -8.13 10.97
CA GLY A 229 -13.20 -7.93 10.70
C GLY A 229 -13.61 -8.28 9.27
N ALA A 230 -14.89 -8.09 8.95
CA ALA A 230 -15.47 -8.44 7.65
C ALA A 230 -15.50 -7.26 6.67
N LEU A 231 -15.18 -7.51 5.40
CA LEU A 231 -15.48 -6.62 4.28
C LEU A 231 -16.62 -7.23 3.47
N ILE A 232 -17.74 -6.53 3.37
CA ILE A 232 -18.93 -6.98 2.64
C ILE A 232 -18.95 -6.27 1.28
N LEU A 233 -18.85 -7.04 0.20
CA LEU A 233 -18.99 -6.54 -1.17
C LEU A 233 -20.43 -6.79 -1.63
N THR A 234 -21.03 -5.79 -2.28
CA THR A 234 -22.45 -5.87 -2.67
C THR A 234 -22.75 -5.46 -4.11
N ASN A 235 -21.73 -5.11 -4.89
CA ASN A 235 -21.87 -4.72 -6.29
C ASN A 235 -20.72 -5.29 -7.13
N GLU A 236 -20.95 -5.34 -8.44
CA GLU A 236 -19.99 -5.81 -9.44
C GLU A 236 -18.69 -5.03 -9.40
N ASN A 237 -17.57 -5.73 -9.44
CA ASN A 237 -16.25 -5.11 -9.51
C ASN A 237 -15.60 -5.35 -10.87
N THR A 238 -14.80 -4.38 -11.31
CA THR A 238 -14.16 -4.37 -12.65
C THR A 238 -12.66 -4.09 -12.58
N TYR A 239 -12.07 -4.21 -11.39
CA TYR A 239 -10.63 -4.12 -11.26
C TYR A 239 -9.96 -5.34 -11.89
N THR A 240 -8.74 -5.20 -12.41
CA THR A 240 -8.08 -6.32 -13.11
C THR A 240 -6.98 -7.00 -12.30
N GLY A 241 -6.55 -6.41 -11.17
CA GLY A 241 -5.58 -7.03 -10.28
C GLY A 241 -6.20 -8.07 -9.35
N ASP A 242 -5.35 -8.83 -8.66
CA ASP A 242 -5.77 -9.90 -7.76
C ASP A 242 -6.58 -9.40 -6.55
N THR A 243 -7.44 -10.28 -6.03
CA THR A 243 -8.04 -10.13 -4.70
C THR A 243 -7.24 -10.93 -3.68
N VAL A 244 -6.69 -10.25 -2.68
CA VAL A 244 -5.85 -10.85 -1.64
C VAL A 244 -6.53 -10.68 -0.28
N ILE A 245 -6.86 -11.79 0.38
CA ILE A 245 -7.43 -11.82 1.72
C ILE A 245 -6.34 -12.33 2.67
N THR A 246 -5.76 -11.42 3.45
CA THR A 246 -4.67 -11.76 4.38
C THR A 246 -5.17 -11.96 5.81
N GLN A 247 -6.29 -11.33 6.19
CA GLN A 247 -6.89 -11.39 7.53
C GLN A 247 -8.41 -11.18 7.49
N GLY A 248 -9.11 -11.78 8.46
CA GLY A 248 -10.55 -11.67 8.61
C GLY A 248 -11.33 -12.30 7.45
N SER A 249 -12.47 -11.69 7.10
CA SER A 249 -13.36 -12.24 6.08
C SER A 249 -13.72 -11.25 4.98
N VAL A 250 -14.00 -11.80 3.79
CA VAL A 250 -14.73 -11.13 2.72
C VAL A 250 -16.09 -11.81 2.57
N HIS A 251 -17.16 -11.03 2.58
CA HIS A 251 -18.52 -11.52 2.39
C HIS A 251 -19.03 -11.05 1.04
N LEU A 252 -19.45 -11.98 0.20
CA LEU A 252 -20.12 -11.70 -1.06
C LEU A 252 -21.62 -11.75 -0.81
N GLN A 253 -22.29 -10.61 -0.97
CA GLN A 253 -23.71 -10.49 -0.68
C GLN A 253 -24.37 -9.57 -1.69
N THR A 254 -25.32 -10.09 -2.47
CA THR A 254 -26.12 -9.29 -3.40
C THR A 254 -27.60 -9.60 -3.22
N THR A 255 -28.46 -8.65 -3.59
CA THR A 255 -29.91 -8.83 -3.65
C THR A 255 -30.42 -9.00 -5.09
N ILE A 256 -29.51 -9.05 -6.06
CA ILE A 256 -29.74 -9.21 -7.49
C ILE A 256 -28.77 -10.30 -7.99
N GLU A 257 -29.10 -11.04 -9.04
CA GLU A 257 -28.15 -11.95 -9.68
C GLU A 257 -26.92 -11.18 -10.18
N ILE A 258 -25.84 -11.24 -9.40
CA ILE A 258 -24.52 -10.70 -9.68
C ILE A 258 -23.53 -11.83 -9.42
N ASN A 259 -22.68 -12.13 -10.39
CA ASN A 259 -21.70 -13.22 -10.33
C ASN A 259 -20.23 -12.76 -10.36
N ASN A 260 -20.00 -11.45 -10.23
CA ASN A 260 -18.70 -10.79 -10.39
C ASN A 260 -18.47 -9.80 -9.22
N LEU A 261 -18.72 -10.24 -7.97
CA LEU A 261 -18.44 -9.43 -6.77
C LEU A 261 -16.95 -9.44 -6.44
N ILE A 262 -16.22 -10.47 -6.84
CA ILE A 262 -14.79 -10.43 -7.05
C ILE A 262 -14.59 -10.32 -8.56
N ALA A 263 -13.64 -9.51 -9.03
CA ALA A 263 -13.49 -9.35 -10.47
C ALA A 263 -13.16 -10.70 -11.16
N ASP A 264 -13.92 -11.12 -12.17
CA ASP A 264 -13.76 -12.42 -12.85
C ASP A 264 -12.34 -12.67 -13.38
N SER A 265 -11.66 -11.60 -13.81
CA SER A 265 -10.27 -11.66 -14.30
C SER A 265 -9.23 -11.76 -13.19
N SER A 266 -9.61 -11.56 -11.93
CA SER A 266 -8.69 -11.57 -10.79
C SER A 266 -8.38 -12.99 -10.32
N SER A 267 -7.17 -13.19 -9.81
CA SER A 267 -6.92 -14.36 -8.97
C SER A 267 -7.41 -14.06 -7.55
N LEU A 268 -8.06 -15.03 -6.91
CA LEU A 268 -8.32 -15.01 -5.48
C LEU A 268 -7.16 -15.63 -4.72
N ARG A 269 -6.59 -14.90 -3.77
CA ARG A 269 -5.50 -15.35 -2.90
C ARG A 269 -5.92 -15.25 -1.45
N MET A 270 -5.94 -16.38 -0.76
CA MET A 270 -6.34 -16.46 0.65
C MET A 270 -5.21 -16.99 1.52
N SER A 271 -5.09 -16.46 2.74
CA SER A 271 -4.23 -17.03 3.77
C SER A 271 -5.00 -18.00 4.66
N THR A 272 -4.33 -19.01 5.21
CA THR A 272 -4.92 -19.86 6.27
C THR A 272 -5.46 -18.99 7.41
N GLY A 273 -6.66 -19.32 7.89
CA GLY A 273 -7.36 -18.56 8.94
C GLY A 273 -8.24 -17.41 8.43
N THR A 274 -8.29 -17.16 7.12
CA THR A 274 -9.23 -16.22 6.51
C THR A 274 -10.54 -16.91 6.11
N THR A 275 -11.54 -16.12 5.69
CA THR A 275 -12.82 -16.66 5.24
C THR A 275 -13.38 -15.90 4.04
N LEU A 276 -13.84 -16.63 3.04
CA LEU A 276 -14.74 -16.16 2.00
C LEU A 276 -16.14 -16.67 2.34
N LEU A 277 -17.06 -15.77 2.64
CA LEU A 277 -18.47 -16.09 2.84
C LEU A 277 -19.22 -15.83 1.53
N THR A 278 -19.70 -16.90 0.91
CA THR A 278 -20.46 -16.88 -0.35
C THR A 278 -21.95 -17.04 -0.02
N ASN A 279 -22.69 -15.92 0.02
CA ASN A 279 -24.16 -15.91 0.15
C ASN A 279 -24.81 -15.52 -1.19
N ILE A 280 -24.27 -16.08 -2.28
CA ILE A 280 -24.65 -15.86 -3.68
C ILE A 280 -24.57 -17.22 -4.39
N ASP A 281 -25.20 -17.41 -5.54
CA ASP A 281 -25.20 -18.73 -6.20
C ASP A 281 -23.78 -19.21 -6.57
N THR A 282 -23.06 -18.46 -7.41
CA THR A 282 -21.69 -18.79 -7.80
C THR A 282 -20.90 -17.53 -8.12
N GLU A 283 -19.76 -17.37 -7.45
CA GLU A 283 -18.74 -16.37 -7.77
C GLU A 283 -17.74 -16.94 -8.79
N VAL A 284 -17.21 -16.13 -9.71
CA VAL A 284 -16.21 -16.57 -10.69
C VAL A 284 -14.86 -15.89 -10.43
N VAL A 285 -13.77 -16.66 -10.47
CA VAL A 285 -12.41 -16.12 -10.40
C VAL A 285 -11.50 -16.77 -11.44
N HIS A 286 -10.45 -16.06 -11.83
CA HIS A 286 -9.50 -16.55 -12.83
C HIS A 286 -8.72 -17.76 -12.31
N ALA A 287 -8.13 -17.61 -11.13
CA ALA A 287 -7.35 -18.62 -10.43
C ALA A 287 -7.55 -18.50 -8.92
N PHE A 288 -7.28 -19.57 -8.19
CA PHE A 288 -7.42 -19.60 -6.72
C PHE A 288 -6.13 -20.10 -6.06
N TYR A 289 -5.73 -19.43 -4.98
CA TYR A 289 -4.52 -19.74 -4.22
C TYR A 289 -4.80 -19.75 -2.72
N ILE A 290 -4.21 -20.70 -2.01
CA ILE A 290 -4.20 -20.78 -0.55
C ILE A 290 -2.74 -20.76 -0.07
N ASP A 291 -2.36 -19.76 0.73
CA ASP A 291 -0.98 -19.56 1.20
C ASP A 291 0.05 -19.56 0.06
N GLY A 292 -0.34 -18.97 -1.08
CA GLY A 292 0.49 -18.92 -2.29
C GLY A 292 0.52 -20.22 -3.10
N GLN A 293 -0.07 -21.32 -2.62
CA GLN A 293 -0.18 -22.56 -3.37
C GLN A 293 -1.36 -22.52 -4.34
N PRO A 294 -1.17 -22.77 -5.64
CA PRO A 294 -2.26 -22.80 -6.59
C PRO A 294 -3.23 -23.94 -6.28
N GLN A 295 -4.51 -23.66 -6.46
CA GLN A 295 -5.60 -24.62 -6.35
C GLN A 295 -6.08 -25.02 -7.76
N ALA A 296 -6.66 -26.21 -7.85
CA ALA A 296 -7.19 -26.73 -9.11
C ALA A 296 -8.35 -25.86 -9.64
N ALA A 297 -8.44 -25.75 -10.96
CA ALA A 297 -9.66 -25.28 -11.63
C ALA A 297 -10.82 -26.23 -11.29
N GLY A 298 -12.03 -25.69 -11.35
CA GLY A 298 -13.23 -26.44 -11.02
C GLY A 298 -14.12 -25.68 -10.06
N LEU A 299 -15.17 -26.37 -9.62
CA LEU A 299 -16.16 -25.80 -8.72
C LEU A 299 -15.74 -26.07 -7.27
N TRP A 300 -15.60 -24.99 -6.51
CA TRP A 300 -15.23 -24.99 -5.11
C TRP A 300 -16.41 -24.64 -4.23
N GLY A 301 -16.52 -25.30 -3.09
CA GLY A 301 -17.57 -25.03 -2.11
C GLY A 301 -17.09 -25.21 -0.67
N PRO A 302 -17.98 -24.92 0.30
CA PRO A 302 -17.73 -25.24 1.69
C PRO A 302 -17.62 -26.76 1.92
N ILE A 303 -16.95 -27.16 3.00
CA ILE A 303 -16.85 -28.58 3.40
C ILE A 303 -18.26 -29.17 3.57
N GLY A 304 -18.52 -30.30 2.90
CA GLY A 304 -19.82 -30.98 2.88
C GLY A 304 -20.81 -30.51 1.81
N SER A 305 -20.39 -29.62 0.90
CA SER A 305 -21.21 -29.18 -0.24
C SER A 305 -21.37 -30.26 -1.32
N GLY A 306 -20.45 -31.22 -1.40
CA GLY A 306 -20.46 -32.32 -2.36
C GLY A 306 -20.03 -31.92 -3.78
N VAL A 307 -19.43 -30.74 -3.95
CA VAL A 307 -18.83 -30.31 -5.23
C VAL A 307 -17.43 -30.90 -5.44
N GLU A 308 -16.81 -30.59 -6.58
CA GLU A 308 -15.52 -31.16 -6.98
C GLU A 308 -14.41 -30.92 -5.95
N HIS A 309 -14.32 -29.69 -5.45
CA HIS A 309 -13.34 -29.29 -4.45
C HIS A 309 -14.01 -28.61 -3.26
N GLU A 310 -13.54 -28.91 -2.06
CA GLU A 310 -14.07 -28.31 -0.84
C GLU A 310 -12.96 -27.65 -0.01
N SER A 311 -13.27 -26.50 0.60
CA SER A 311 -12.34 -25.79 1.46
C SER A 311 -13.03 -25.24 2.70
N ALA A 312 -12.35 -25.35 3.85
CA ALA A 312 -12.83 -24.74 5.09
C ALA A 312 -12.72 -23.19 5.08
N LEU A 313 -11.99 -22.62 4.12
CA LEU A 313 -11.90 -21.17 3.94
C LEU A 313 -13.13 -20.60 3.21
N ILE A 314 -13.89 -21.45 2.51
CA ILE A 314 -15.15 -21.07 1.85
C ILE A 314 -16.29 -21.48 2.77
N THR A 315 -17.22 -20.56 3.01
CA THR A 315 -18.37 -20.76 3.90
C THR A 315 -19.62 -20.15 3.25
N GLY A 316 -20.81 -20.50 3.75
CA GLY A 316 -22.09 -20.06 3.17
C GLY A 316 -22.78 -21.18 2.40
N ASP A 317 -23.73 -20.82 1.56
CA ASP A 317 -24.48 -21.73 0.67
C ASP A 317 -24.06 -21.61 -0.81
N GLY A 318 -23.33 -20.55 -1.14
CA GLY A 318 -22.78 -20.30 -2.46
C GLY A 318 -21.53 -21.10 -2.81
N LEU A 319 -21.16 -21.00 -4.10
CA LEU A 319 -20.00 -21.67 -4.68
C LEU A 319 -18.99 -20.68 -5.29
N LEU A 320 -17.80 -21.17 -5.56
CA LEU A 320 -16.71 -20.46 -6.25
C LEU A 320 -16.29 -21.26 -7.49
N GLN A 321 -16.49 -20.71 -8.68
CA GLN A 321 -15.99 -21.27 -9.92
C GLN A 321 -14.58 -20.73 -10.21
N VAL A 322 -13.59 -21.62 -10.20
CA VAL A 322 -12.22 -21.32 -10.60
C VAL A 322 -12.04 -21.71 -12.06
N THR A 323 -11.76 -20.73 -12.92
CA THR A 323 -11.80 -20.94 -14.38
C THR A 323 -10.51 -21.54 -14.96
N THR A 324 -9.37 -21.32 -14.30
CA THR A 324 -8.08 -21.86 -14.74
C THR A 324 -7.29 -22.42 -13.56
N ASN A 325 -6.45 -23.42 -13.82
CA ASN A 325 -5.52 -23.88 -12.81
C ASN A 325 -4.60 -22.72 -12.49
N GLY A 326 -4.45 -22.39 -11.20
CA GLY A 326 -3.39 -21.48 -10.81
C GLY A 326 -2.07 -22.03 -11.35
N THR A 327 -1.29 -21.19 -12.03
CA THR A 327 0.11 -21.55 -12.26
C THR A 327 0.78 -21.60 -10.90
N VAL A 328 1.76 -22.50 -10.71
CA VAL A 328 2.71 -22.36 -9.60
C VAL A 328 3.41 -21.04 -9.88
N THR A 329 2.85 -19.95 -9.38
CA THR A 329 3.63 -18.78 -9.05
C THR A 329 4.19 -19.19 -7.71
N PRO A 330 5.42 -19.75 -7.61
CA PRO A 330 6.08 -19.65 -6.31
C PRO A 330 6.00 -18.16 -5.99
N VAL A 331 5.41 -17.81 -4.86
CA VAL A 331 5.52 -16.44 -4.34
C VAL A 331 7.02 -16.22 -4.28
N SER A 332 7.58 -15.57 -5.29
CA SER A 332 9.01 -15.40 -5.39
C SER A 332 9.33 -14.47 -4.26
N PRO A 333 9.99 -14.94 -3.17
CA PRO A 333 10.30 -14.05 -2.07
C PRO A 333 11.18 -12.89 -2.56
N PHE A 334 11.95 -13.10 -3.64
CA PHE A 334 12.62 -12.07 -4.42
C PHE A 334 11.63 -11.07 -5.05
N ALA A 335 10.63 -11.50 -5.82
CA ALA A 335 9.65 -10.58 -6.43
C ALA A 335 8.86 -9.80 -5.36
N THR A 336 8.41 -10.47 -4.31
CA THR A 336 7.77 -9.81 -3.15
C THR A 336 8.71 -8.78 -2.53
N TRP A 337 9.97 -9.15 -2.30
CA TRP A 337 10.99 -8.24 -1.77
C TRP A 337 11.24 -7.04 -2.69
N THR A 338 11.40 -7.21 -4.00
CA THR A 338 11.55 -6.08 -4.93
C THR A 338 10.36 -5.13 -4.87
N GLY A 339 9.15 -5.67 -4.70
CA GLY A 339 7.93 -4.87 -4.49
C GLY A 339 7.95 -4.08 -3.18
N THR A 340 8.42 -4.66 -2.06
CA THR A 340 8.56 -3.91 -0.79
C THR A 340 9.64 -2.83 -0.85
N LYS A 341 10.64 -3.01 -1.72
CA LYS A 341 11.66 -2.00 -2.04
C LYS A 341 11.18 -0.92 -3.02
N GLY A 342 9.97 -1.06 -3.56
CA GLY A 342 9.39 -0.10 -4.51
C GLY A 342 9.99 -0.16 -5.91
N LEU A 343 10.65 -1.27 -6.26
CA LEU A 343 11.18 -1.49 -7.61
C LEU A 343 10.06 -1.96 -8.55
N THR A 344 10.13 -1.54 -9.81
CA THR A 344 9.18 -1.95 -10.87
C THR A 344 9.88 -2.05 -12.23
N GLY A 345 9.29 -2.81 -13.16
CA GLY A 345 9.81 -2.94 -14.53
C GLY A 345 11.25 -3.50 -14.58
N GLU A 346 12.07 -2.97 -15.48
CA GLU A 346 13.48 -3.35 -15.64
C GLU A 346 14.29 -3.20 -14.35
N ASN A 347 13.93 -2.22 -13.49
CA ASN A 347 14.61 -2.00 -12.22
C ASN A 347 14.35 -3.12 -11.20
N ALA A 348 13.33 -3.96 -11.39
CA ALA A 348 13.05 -5.11 -10.52
C ALA A 348 13.73 -6.42 -10.97
N LEU A 349 14.49 -6.40 -12.08
CA LEU A 349 15.17 -7.61 -12.57
C LEU A 349 16.28 -8.06 -11.60
N ALA A 350 16.45 -9.37 -11.46
CA ALA A 350 17.49 -9.96 -10.60
C ALA A 350 18.92 -9.45 -10.92
N THR A 351 19.18 -9.12 -12.18
CA THR A 351 20.47 -8.63 -12.68
C THR A 351 20.59 -7.11 -12.71
N ALA A 352 19.54 -6.36 -12.40
CA ALA A 352 19.59 -4.91 -12.40
C ALA A 352 20.32 -4.39 -11.15
N ASP A 353 20.92 -3.21 -11.30
CA ASP A 353 21.56 -2.40 -10.25
C ASP A 353 21.01 -0.97 -10.40
N PRO A 354 19.76 -0.73 -9.93
CA PRO A 354 19.06 0.51 -10.21
C PRO A 354 19.60 1.72 -9.42
N ASP A 355 20.23 1.51 -8.27
CA ASP A 355 20.89 2.54 -7.46
C ASP A 355 22.38 2.73 -7.79
N ASN A 356 22.94 1.89 -8.67
CA ASN A 356 24.31 1.95 -9.20
C ASN A 356 25.39 1.86 -8.11
N ASP A 357 25.15 1.04 -7.09
CA ASP A 357 26.08 0.84 -5.99
C ASP A 357 27.06 -0.33 -6.23
N GLY A 358 26.88 -1.04 -7.35
CA GLY A 358 27.71 -2.16 -7.82
C GLY A 358 27.17 -3.53 -7.43
N TYR A 359 26.05 -3.62 -6.70
CA TYR A 359 25.38 -4.87 -6.37
C TYR A 359 24.11 -5.03 -7.21
N SER A 360 23.92 -6.22 -7.78
CA SER A 360 22.64 -6.56 -8.41
C SER A 360 21.57 -6.78 -7.34
N ASN A 361 20.32 -6.50 -7.66
CA ASN A 361 19.15 -6.81 -6.82
C ASN A 361 19.20 -8.21 -6.20
N LEU A 362 19.66 -9.23 -6.94
CA LEU A 362 19.73 -10.61 -6.42
C LEU A 362 20.76 -10.78 -5.29
N LEU A 363 21.90 -10.09 -5.37
CA LEU A 363 22.91 -10.07 -4.32
C LEU A 363 22.40 -9.27 -3.12
N GLU A 364 21.72 -8.16 -3.36
CA GLU A 364 21.11 -7.37 -2.30
C GLU A 364 20.00 -8.13 -1.57
N PHE A 365 19.22 -8.93 -2.27
CA PHE A 365 18.23 -9.81 -1.65
C PHE A 365 18.87 -10.83 -0.70
N ILE A 366 20.03 -11.38 -1.07
CA ILE A 366 20.82 -12.29 -0.21
C ILE A 366 21.40 -11.54 0.99
N LEU A 367 22.02 -10.38 0.76
CA LEU A 367 22.75 -9.63 1.79
C LEU A 367 21.82 -8.81 2.72
N GLY A 368 20.60 -8.52 2.28
CA GLY A 368 19.63 -7.65 2.95
C GLY A 368 19.77 -6.17 2.60
N GLY A 369 20.19 -5.86 1.37
CA GLY A 369 20.46 -4.51 0.85
C GLY A 369 19.23 -3.64 0.60
N GLU A 370 19.48 -2.46 0.04
CA GLU A 370 18.47 -1.46 -0.32
C GLU A 370 18.68 -0.98 -1.76
N PRO A 371 18.01 -1.61 -2.74
CA PRO A 371 18.25 -1.34 -4.16
C PRO A 371 17.62 -0.04 -4.65
N ASN A 372 16.78 0.63 -3.84
CA ASN A 372 15.98 1.73 -4.37
C ASN A 372 16.82 3.02 -4.57
N PRO A 373 16.91 3.57 -5.80
CA PRO A 373 17.68 4.78 -6.08
C PRO A 373 17.13 6.03 -5.38
N ALA A 374 15.86 6.02 -4.95
CA ALA A 374 15.27 7.10 -4.14
C ALA A 374 15.82 7.12 -2.69
N THR A 375 16.50 6.05 -2.28
CA THR A 375 17.13 5.88 -0.96
C THR A 375 18.63 5.58 -1.09
N ALA A 376 19.32 6.29 -1.99
CA ALA A 376 20.73 6.10 -2.38
C ALA A 376 21.81 6.28 -1.27
N GLY A 377 21.48 6.10 0.01
CA GLY A 377 22.37 6.23 1.15
C GLY A 377 22.38 5.05 2.12
N ALA A 378 21.60 3.98 1.89
CA ALA A 378 21.60 2.76 2.71
C ALA A 378 22.52 1.70 2.07
N ASN A 379 23.83 1.98 2.02
CA ASN A 379 24.72 1.26 1.12
C ASN A 379 24.77 -0.27 1.38
N THR A 380 24.59 -1.07 0.33
CA THR A 380 24.87 -2.51 0.41
C THR A 380 26.35 -2.76 0.70
N ASN A 381 27.21 -1.78 0.43
CA ASN A 381 28.62 -1.77 0.81
C ASN A 381 28.89 -1.98 2.32
N ALA A 382 28.02 -1.55 3.25
CA ALA A 382 28.17 -1.84 4.68
C ALA A 382 27.82 -3.29 5.03
N LEU A 383 27.12 -3.97 4.13
CA LEU A 383 26.73 -5.38 4.22
C LEU A 383 27.64 -6.28 3.38
N ALA A 384 28.64 -5.70 2.71
CA ALA A 384 29.58 -6.41 1.86
C ALA A 384 30.32 -7.51 2.64
N PRO A 385 30.66 -8.62 1.97
CA PRO A 385 31.47 -9.66 2.59
C PRO A 385 32.80 -9.13 3.12
N THR A 386 33.23 -9.66 4.26
CA THR A 386 34.51 -9.31 4.90
C THR A 386 35.47 -10.48 4.83
N VAL A 387 36.77 -10.19 4.76
CA VAL A 387 37.83 -11.21 4.83
C VAL A 387 38.69 -10.98 6.05
N THR A 388 38.93 -12.04 6.81
CA THR A 388 39.90 -12.07 7.91
C THR A 388 40.99 -13.09 7.61
N SER A 389 42.23 -12.78 7.98
CA SER A 389 43.37 -13.67 7.76
C SER A 389 43.75 -14.36 9.06
N GLY A 390 43.88 -15.69 9.02
CA GLY A 390 44.37 -16.52 10.11
C GLY A 390 45.74 -17.10 9.80
N ALA A 391 46.32 -17.85 10.74
CA ALA A 391 47.55 -18.59 10.49
C ALA A 391 47.27 -19.76 9.53
N GLY A 392 47.64 -19.61 8.25
CA GLY A 392 47.53 -20.66 7.23
C GLY A 392 46.19 -20.74 6.50
N SER A 393 45.28 -19.78 6.70
CA SER A 393 43.99 -19.71 5.99
C SER A 393 43.38 -18.31 6.01
N HIS A 394 42.42 -18.08 5.13
CA HIS A 394 41.59 -16.87 5.11
C HIS A 394 40.11 -17.24 5.30
N THR A 395 39.38 -16.46 6.10
CA THR A 395 37.95 -16.61 6.31
C THR A 395 37.18 -15.47 5.65
N PHE A 396 36.37 -15.82 4.65
CA PHE A 396 35.41 -14.95 3.98
C PHE A 396 34.05 -15.08 4.66
N SER A 397 33.53 -14.00 5.22
CA SER A 397 32.27 -13.97 5.96
C SER A 397 31.25 -13.08 5.25
N PHE A 398 30.03 -13.56 5.07
CA PHE A 398 28.94 -12.77 4.48
C PHE A 398 27.60 -13.02 5.16
N ARG A 399 26.65 -12.12 4.91
CA ARG A 399 25.27 -12.13 5.42
C ARG A 399 24.37 -12.92 4.48
N ARG A 400 23.45 -13.73 5.02
CA ARG A 400 22.37 -14.33 4.22
C ARG A 400 21.03 -14.16 4.91
N THR A 401 20.09 -13.48 4.26
CA THR A 401 18.73 -13.30 4.80
C THR A 401 17.99 -14.64 4.81
N ALA A 402 17.19 -14.88 5.86
CA ALA A 402 16.31 -16.05 5.94
C ALA A 402 15.23 -16.04 4.84
N LEU A 403 14.91 -14.87 4.28
CA LEU A 403 13.99 -14.77 3.14
C LEU A 403 14.64 -15.26 1.85
N SER A 404 15.94 -15.02 1.65
CA SER A 404 16.65 -15.53 0.48
C SER A 404 16.76 -17.04 0.44
N SER A 405 16.87 -17.69 1.60
CA SER A 405 16.94 -19.16 1.67
C SER A 405 15.61 -19.85 1.33
N THR A 406 14.49 -19.13 1.28
CA THR A 406 13.19 -19.67 0.86
C THR A 406 12.86 -19.40 -0.61
N GLN A 407 13.71 -18.66 -1.34
CA GLN A 407 13.50 -18.41 -2.77
C GLN A 407 13.80 -19.66 -3.60
N ALA A 408 12.76 -20.24 -4.18
CA ALA A 408 12.88 -21.32 -5.16
C ALA A 408 13.72 -20.88 -6.36
N GLY A 409 14.61 -21.76 -6.86
CA GLY A 409 15.47 -21.48 -8.01
C GLY A 409 16.67 -20.57 -7.73
N LEU A 410 16.83 -20.06 -6.49
CA LEU A 410 18.03 -19.32 -6.10
C LEU A 410 19.19 -20.29 -5.83
N VAL A 411 20.30 -20.11 -6.56
CA VAL A 411 21.54 -20.82 -6.32
C VAL A 411 22.63 -19.80 -5.97
N SER A 412 23.01 -19.78 -4.69
CA SER A 412 24.20 -19.06 -4.22
C SER A 412 25.43 -19.95 -4.37
N ARG A 413 26.41 -19.50 -5.16
CA ARG A 413 27.71 -20.14 -5.32
C ARG A 413 28.75 -19.32 -4.59
N TYR A 414 29.63 -20.00 -3.88
CA TYR A 414 30.85 -19.40 -3.36
C TYR A 414 32.00 -20.01 -4.14
N GLU A 415 32.90 -19.16 -4.59
CA GLU A 415 33.94 -19.57 -5.51
C GLU A 415 35.26 -18.94 -5.08
N TYR A 416 36.35 -19.66 -5.34
CA TYR A 416 37.69 -19.19 -5.08
C TYR A 416 38.58 -19.32 -6.31
N GLY A 417 39.63 -18.53 -6.37
CA GLY A 417 40.59 -18.59 -7.46
C GLY A 417 41.86 -17.82 -7.13
N SER A 418 42.93 -18.07 -7.87
CA SER A 418 44.19 -17.29 -7.74
C SER A 418 44.23 -16.09 -8.69
N THR A 419 43.19 -15.93 -9.53
CA THR A 419 42.98 -14.79 -10.43
C THR A 419 41.50 -14.40 -10.44
N LEU A 420 41.16 -13.25 -11.04
CA LEU A 420 39.76 -12.81 -11.18
C LEU A 420 39.02 -13.46 -12.37
N ASN A 421 39.71 -14.28 -13.19
CA ASN A 421 39.18 -14.82 -14.45
C ASN A 421 38.84 -16.31 -14.39
N GLY A 422 39.34 -17.05 -13.39
CA GLY A 422 39.10 -18.48 -13.21
C GLY A 422 38.63 -18.76 -11.80
N TRP A 423 37.44 -19.36 -11.69
CA TRP A 423 36.74 -19.57 -10.42
C TRP A 423 36.44 -21.06 -10.23
N THR A 424 36.80 -21.56 -9.06
CA THR A 424 36.54 -22.93 -8.61
C THR A 424 35.46 -22.90 -7.54
N PRO A 425 34.41 -23.73 -7.62
CA PRO A 425 33.40 -23.83 -6.57
C PRO A 425 34.02 -24.22 -5.21
N VAL A 426 33.59 -23.54 -4.15
CA VAL A 426 33.87 -23.91 -2.77
C VAL A 426 33.02 -25.13 -2.43
N VAL A 427 33.65 -26.21 -1.98
CA VAL A 427 33.01 -27.44 -1.49
C VAL A 427 33.46 -27.67 -0.06
N ASP A 428 32.50 -27.75 0.86
CA ASP A 428 32.78 -27.97 2.28
C ASP A 428 33.47 -29.32 2.50
N GLY A 429 34.56 -29.32 3.29
CA GLY A 429 35.37 -30.49 3.58
C GLY A 429 36.38 -30.86 2.48
N GLU A 430 36.33 -30.23 1.30
CA GLU A 430 37.28 -30.51 0.22
C GLU A 430 38.56 -29.68 0.36
N ASN A 431 39.74 -30.30 0.21
CA ASN A 431 41.04 -29.62 0.25
C ASN A 431 41.27 -28.74 1.50
N GLY A 432 40.64 -29.09 2.63
CA GLY A 432 40.72 -28.35 3.89
C GLY A 432 39.85 -27.08 3.95
N ILE A 433 38.97 -26.86 2.96
CA ILE A 433 37.96 -25.82 2.98
C ILE A 433 36.89 -26.16 4.04
N SER A 434 36.42 -25.15 4.77
CA SER A 434 35.25 -25.29 5.64
C SER A 434 34.21 -24.21 5.38
N VAL A 435 32.93 -24.59 5.41
CA VAL A 435 31.78 -23.69 5.28
C VAL A 435 30.92 -23.81 6.54
N THR A 436 30.93 -22.77 7.37
CA THR A 436 30.25 -22.78 8.68
C THR A 436 29.12 -21.75 8.69
N PRO A 437 27.86 -22.16 8.49
CA PRO A 437 26.71 -21.29 8.71
C PRO A 437 26.44 -21.12 10.22
N SER A 438 26.16 -19.88 10.63
CA SER A 438 25.69 -19.49 11.95
C SER A 438 24.33 -18.84 11.80
N LEU A 439 23.29 -19.59 12.17
CA LEU A 439 21.90 -19.12 12.16
C LEU A 439 21.78 -17.87 13.03
N ASN A 440 21.19 -16.81 12.50
CA ASN A 440 21.07 -15.50 13.16
C ASN A 440 22.43 -14.88 13.59
N GLY A 441 23.54 -15.25 12.94
CA GLY A 441 24.89 -14.78 13.29
C GLY A 441 25.12 -13.27 13.16
N TYR A 442 24.20 -12.55 12.50
CA TYR A 442 24.17 -11.08 12.44
C TYR A 442 22.88 -10.47 13.02
N GLY A 443 22.06 -11.26 13.72
CA GLY A 443 20.74 -10.88 14.25
C GLY A 443 19.62 -11.76 13.72
N ASP A 444 18.42 -11.61 14.29
CA ASP A 444 17.27 -12.44 13.97
C ASP A 444 16.93 -12.41 12.46
N GLY A 445 16.85 -13.60 11.85
CA GLY A 445 16.55 -13.77 10.44
C GLY A 445 17.72 -13.47 9.50
N ILE A 446 18.94 -13.24 10.02
CA ILE A 446 20.15 -12.97 9.22
C ILE A 446 21.28 -13.91 9.63
N ASP A 447 21.54 -14.90 8.79
CA ASP A 447 22.65 -15.84 8.97
C ASP A 447 23.99 -15.13 8.72
N ARG A 448 25.02 -15.56 9.47
CA ARG A 448 26.41 -15.38 9.08
C ARG A 448 26.90 -16.67 8.44
N VAL A 449 27.56 -16.59 7.29
CA VAL A 449 28.19 -17.76 6.66
C VAL A 449 29.68 -17.48 6.55
N ASP A 450 30.47 -18.30 7.25
CA ASP A 450 31.92 -18.21 7.27
C ASP A 450 32.52 -19.28 6.36
N ILE A 451 33.31 -18.87 5.37
CA ILE A 451 34.01 -19.76 4.43
C ILE A 451 35.51 -19.63 4.70
N THR A 452 36.12 -20.69 5.23
CA THR A 452 37.56 -20.71 5.49
C THR A 452 38.28 -21.48 4.40
N ILE A 453 39.26 -20.84 3.77
CA ILE A 453 40.04 -21.41 2.67
C ILE A 453 41.53 -21.45 3.07
N PRO A 454 42.18 -22.62 3.04
CA PRO A 454 43.60 -22.75 3.34
C PRO A 454 44.51 -22.01 2.36
N ASP A 455 45.63 -21.47 2.87
CA ASP A 455 46.64 -20.78 2.06
C ASP A 455 47.34 -21.73 1.07
N THR A 456 47.28 -23.04 1.32
CA THR A 456 47.79 -24.08 0.42
C THR A 456 47.08 -24.12 -0.92
N LEU A 457 45.90 -23.50 -1.03
CA LEU A 457 45.14 -23.34 -2.27
C LEU A 457 45.49 -22.06 -3.03
N SER A 458 46.34 -21.20 -2.45
CA SER A 458 46.84 -20.02 -3.14
C SER A 458 47.87 -20.41 -4.20
N ASN A 459 47.87 -19.69 -5.32
CA ASN A 459 48.95 -19.73 -6.30
C ASN A 459 49.62 -18.36 -6.31
N ASP A 460 50.95 -18.33 -6.28
CA ASP A 460 51.76 -17.11 -6.11
C ASP A 460 51.33 -16.23 -4.90
N GLY A 461 50.86 -16.86 -3.82
CA GLY A 461 50.43 -16.19 -2.61
C GLY A 461 49.15 -15.35 -2.76
N LYS A 462 48.36 -15.60 -3.81
CA LYS A 462 47.07 -14.91 -4.04
C LYS A 462 45.92 -15.88 -3.95
N ILE A 463 44.88 -15.45 -3.24
CA ILE A 463 43.59 -16.11 -3.21
C ILE A 463 42.49 -15.05 -3.20
N PHE A 464 41.53 -15.24 -4.09
CA PHE A 464 40.32 -14.44 -4.20
C PHE A 464 39.14 -15.33 -3.88
N VAL A 465 38.13 -14.77 -3.23
CA VAL A 465 36.87 -15.45 -2.92
C VAL A 465 35.74 -14.53 -3.32
N ARG A 466 34.67 -15.09 -3.89
CA ARG A 466 33.46 -14.33 -4.21
C ARG A 466 32.19 -15.07 -3.84
N LEU A 467 31.16 -14.27 -3.60
CA LEU A 467 29.77 -14.70 -3.63
C LEU A 467 29.20 -14.43 -5.03
N ALA A 468 28.66 -15.44 -5.67
CA ALA A 468 27.91 -15.34 -6.91
C ALA A 468 26.51 -15.91 -6.71
N ALA A 469 25.52 -15.37 -7.42
CA ALA A 469 24.15 -15.85 -7.33
C ALA A 469 23.51 -15.93 -8.71
N THR A 470 22.67 -16.93 -8.91
CA THR A 470 21.80 -17.04 -10.09
C THR A 470 20.41 -17.44 -9.65
N LEU A 471 19.40 -16.86 -10.30
CA LEU A 471 18.00 -17.21 -10.10
C LEU A 471 17.50 -17.85 -11.40
N SER A 472 17.13 -19.13 -11.36
CA SER A 472 16.46 -19.79 -12.48
C SER A 472 14.95 -19.59 -12.38
N ASN A 473 14.33 -19.20 -13.48
CA ASN A 473 12.86 -19.10 -13.62
C ASN A 473 12.16 -20.45 -13.50
#